data_AF-A0A7C2U129-F1
#
_entry.id   AF-A0A7C2U129-F1
#
_cell.length_a   1.000
_cell.length_b   1.000
_cell.length_c   1.000
_cell.angle_alpha   90.00
_cell.angle_beta   90.00
_cell.angle_gamma   90.00
#
_symmetry.space_group_name_H-M   'P 1'
#
loop_
_entity.id
_entity.type
_entity.pdbx_description
1 polymer ?
#
loop_
_entity_poly.entity_id
_entity_poly.type
_entity_poly.pdbx_seq_one_letter_code
_entity_poly.pdbx_strand_id
1 'polypeptide(L)'
;MRAKFFLSLGLVVILILFINFSFQENSPYQLKQTTNDSPKPTRRQLRDSMFRSGGMHVVYPANPEECAVRYRDYYTQQQRRARWFRWHVWRDVEFPTDSLHLKPVSLIGAINSNQILPRLLPDLPIKRLHNGFHFHGQDYTGADDMVYLSFPNPQNPTQLLNVLTGNSDEAILDFLHNSPRRLRQIGDYYVAQQGRVVLFGFFQDAGKAAWKLEAAKTYDLRATVKPVKTTEHFAFVVRGKNPPAAEIEKLAARYEENLANLVKRLAVANEKLAALPRLTVHLWDNAEEKGLLTGNTDLRHVDQARNETHWLWTDDLRGGDFLAEAKWYLAKLLGEKKNWALEEGLAVAMTAPWR
;
A
#
# COMPACT_ATOMS: atom_id res chain seq x y z
N MET A 1 17.81 -53.27 -14.42
CA MET A 1 17.26 -51.89 -14.47
C MET A 1 16.43 -51.51 -13.23
N ARG A 2 15.72 -52.44 -12.56
CA ARG A 2 14.90 -52.14 -11.37
C ARG A 2 15.67 -51.79 -10.08
N ALA A 3 16.89 -52.31 -9.89
CA ALA A 3 17.66 -52.07 -8.66
C ALA A 3 18.19 -50.62 -8.51
N LYS A 4 18.44 -49.91 -9.62
CA LYS A 4 18.93 -48.51 -9.57
C LYS A 4 17.83 -47.50 -9.24
N PHE A 5 16.55 -47.86 -9.42
CA PHE A 5 15.41 -46.97 -9.17
C PHE A 5 15.00 -46.94 -7.68
N PHE A 6 15.22 -48.03 -6.94
CA PHE A 6 14.93 -48.07 -5.51
C PHE A 6 16.01 -47.36 -4.67
N LEU A 7 17.26 -47.34 -5.13
CA LEU A 7 18.34 -46.62 -4.45
C LEU A 7 18.18 -45.09 -4.54
N SER A 8 17.68 -44.57 -5.67
CA SER A 8 17.44 -43.13 -5.85
C SER A 8 16.21 -42.64 -5.06
N LEU A 9 15.17 -43.46 -4.91
CA LEU A 9 13.98 -43.09 -4.13
C LEU A 9 14.27 -43.07 -2.62
N GLY A 10 15.08 -44.01 -2.12
CA GLY A 10 15.48 -44.04 -0.71
C GLY A 10 16.32 -42.82 -0.31
N LEU A 11 17.20 -42.34 -1.19
CA LEU A 11 18.07 -41.20 -0.91
C LEU A 11 17.30 -39.87 -0.88
N VAL A 12 16.24 -39.73 -1.69
CA VAL A 12 15.33 -38.56 -1.65
C VAL A 12 14.48 -38.54 -0.39
N VAL A 13 14.00 -39.70 0.08
CA VAL A 13 13.24 -39.78 1.34
C VAL A 13 14.12 -39.47 2.56
N ILE A 14 15.38 -39.94 2.57
CA ILE A 14 16.34 -39.61 3.64
C ILE A 14 16.69 -38.12 3.63
N LEU A 15 16.83 -37.49 2.44
CA LEU A 15 17.09 -36.05 2.33
C LEU A 15 15.89 -35.22 2.82
N ILE A 16 14.66 -35.63 2.50
CA ILE A 16 13.42 -34.97 2.96
C ILE A 16 13.24 -35.16 4.48
N LEU A 17 13.62 -36.32 5.04
CA LEU A 17 13.60 -36.54 6.49
C LEU A 17 14.68 -35.72 7.22
N PHE A 18 15.87 -35.53 6.64
CA PHE A 18 16.92 -34.67 7.21
C PHE A 18 16.56 -33.17 7.18
N ILE A 19 15.86 -32.71 6.13
CA ILE A 19 15.36 -31.33 6.05
C ILE A 19 14.25 -31.09 7.09
N ASN A 20 13.41 -32.10 7.40
CA ASN A 20 12.38 -31.98 8.43
C ASN A 20 12.94 -32.14 9.86
N PHE A 21 13.98 -32.96 10.08
CA PHE A 21 14.59 -33.11 11.42
C PHE A 21 15.52 -31.96 11.82
N SER A 22 15.89 -31.08 10.87
CA SER A 22 16.63 -29.85 11.18
C SER A 22 15.73 -28.72 11.75
N PHE A 23 14.42 -28.94 11.80
CA PHE A 23 13.47 -28.16 12.61
C PHE A 23 13.20 -28.87 13.95
N GLN A 24 14.26 -29.27 14.64
CA GLN A 24 14.15 -29.77 16.00
C GLN A 24 13.87 -28.59 16.95
N GLU A 25 12.73 -28.65 17.61
CA GLU A 25 12.33 -27.85 18.77
C GLU A 25 13.49 -27.72 19.77
N ASN A 26 14.16 -26.57 19.73
CA ASN A 26 14.98 -26.10 20.83
C ASN A 26 14.62 -24.64 21.06
N SER A 27 13.69 -24.40 21.99
CA SER A 27 14.04 -23.68 23.21
C SER A 27 12.77 -23.32 24.01
N PRO A 28 12.61 -23.81 25.24
CA PRO A 28 11.89 -23.06 26.25
C PRO A 28 12.80 -21.90 26.66
N TYR A 29 12.80 -20.81 25.88
CA TYR A 29 13.38 -19.56 26.35
C TYR A 29 12.51 -19.08 27.51
N GLN A 30 12.95 -19.38 28.74
CA GLN A 30 12.54 -18.60 29.89
C GLN A 30 12.89 -17.13 29.58
N LEU A 31 11.89 -16.27 29.67
CA LEU A 31 12.01 -14.81 29.61
C LEU A 31 12.98 -14.36 30.71
N LYS A 32 14.29 -14.38 30.43
CA LYS A 32 15.25 -13.60 31.19
C LYS A 32 14.88 -12.15 30.96
N GLN A 33 14.39 -11.49 32.00
CA GLN A 33 14.26 -10.03 32.04
C GLN A 33 15.63 -9.45 31.69
N THR A 34 15.75 -8.94 30.45
CA THR A 34 16.99 -8.36 29.96
C THR A 34 17.20 -7.02 30.64
N THR A 35 18.36 -6.86 31.26
CA THR A 35 18.90 -5.56 31.66
C THR A 35 18.89 -4.60 30.47
N ASN A 36 18.79 -3.29 30.76
CA ASN A 36 18.67 -2.18 29.79
C ASN A 36 19.75 -2.10 28.68
N ASP A 37 20.79 -2.94 28.72
CA ASP A 37 21.90 -2.97 27.77
C ASP A 37 21.80 -4.07 26.70
N SER A 38 20.76 -4.90 26.71
CA SER A 38 20.58 -5.88 25.64
C SER A 38 20.28 -5.19 24.31
N PRO A 39 20.95 -5.59 23.20
CA PRO A 39 20.73 -4.96 21.91
C PRO A 39 19.25 -5.11 21.50
N LYS A 40 18.64 -4.00 21.10
CA LYS A 40 17.26 -3.99 20.57
C LYS A 40 17.18 -4.91 19.35
N PRO A 41 16.03 -5.57 19.12
CA PRO A 41 15.90 -6.50 18.00
C PRO A 41 15.97 -5.76 16.67
N THR A 42 16.53 -6.41 15.66
CA THR A 42 16.53 -5.93 14.29
C THR A 42 15.16 -6.16 13.64
N ARG A 43 14.88 -5.46 12.54
CA ARG A 43 13.67 -5.67 11.73
C ARG A 43 13.49 -7.12 11.30
N ARG A 44 14.58 -7.77 10.89
CA ARG A 44 14.57 -9.19 10.52
C ARG A 44 14.15 -10.06 11.69
N GLN A 45 14.69 -9.83 12.89
CA GLN A 45 14.34 -10.59 14.09
C GLN A 45 12.86 -10.46 14.47
N LEU A 46 12.26 -9.27 14.32
CA LEU A 46 10.81 -9.06 14.53
C LEU A 46 9.98 -9.81 13.48
N ARG A 47 10.34 -9.70 12.20
CA ARG A 47 9.66 -10.43 11.13
C ARG A 47 9.72 -11.93 11.33
N ASP A 48 10.89 -12.44 11.75
CA ASP A 48 11.06 -13.86 12.05
C ASP A 48 10.25 -14.28 13.28
N SER A 49 10.00 -13.38 14.24
CA SER A 49 9.13 -13.65 15.40
C SER A 49 7.68 -13.95 14.95
N MET A 50 7.21 -13.26 13.90
CA MET A 50 5.92 -13.52 13.25
C MET A 50 5.81 -14.96 12.74
N PHE A 51 6.85 -15.46 12.09
CA PHE A 51 6.84 -16.82 11.54
C PHE A 51 7.08 -17.89 12.60
N ARG A 52 7.97 -17.65 13.55
CA ARG A 52 8.28 -18.59 14.65
C ARG A 52 7.10 -18.82 15.58
N SER A 53 6.27 -17.81 15.81
CA SER A 53 5.07 -17.92 16.67
C SER A 53 3.91 -18.68 16.02
N GLY A 54 4.04 -19.08 14.75
CA GLY A 54 3.04 -19.84 14.01
C GLY A 54 1.79 -19.04 13.62
N GLY A 55 1.79 -17.72 13.87
CA GLY A 55 0.65 -16.85 13.63
C GLY A 55 0.75 -15.51 14.36
N MET A 56 -0.29 -14.69 14.22
CA MET A 56 -0.39 -13.38 14.86
C MET A 56 -1.80 -13.15 15.38
N HIS A 57 -1.90 -12.44 16.50
CA HIS A 57 -3.18 -11.94 16.98
C HIS A 57 -3.58 -10.71 16.19
N VAL A 58 -4.82 -10.66 15.70
CA VAL A 58 -5.43 -9.47 15.11
C VAL A 58 -6.50 -9.00 16.07
N VAL A 59 -6.38 -7.76 16.53
CA VAL A 59 -7.34 -7.17 17.46
C VAL A 59 -7.97 -5.95 16.83
N TYR A 60 -9.29 -5.98 16.68
CA TYR A 60 -10.09 -4.94 16.03
C TYR A 60 -11.16 -4.41 17.00
N PRO A 61 -11.68 -3.19 16.80
CA PRO A 61 -12.64 -2.59 17.71
C PRO A 61 -13.96 -3.36 17.74
N ALA A 62 -14.53 -3.52 18.93
CA ALA A 62 -15.87 -4.06 19.10
C ALA A 62 -16.97 -3.09 18.66
N ASN A 63 -16.71 -1.79 18.68
CA ASN A 63 -17.68 -0.74 18.35
C ASN A 63 -17.08 0.24 17.33
N PRO A 64 -17.85 0.67 16.31
CA PRO A 64 -19.23 0.29 16.04
C PRO A 64 -19.36 -1.14 15.51
N GLU A 65 -20.46 -1.83 15.87
CA GLU A 65 -20.68 -3.26 15.54
C GLU A 65 -20.64 -3.53 14.03
N GLU A 66 -21.14 -2.60 13.21
CA GLU A 66 -21.09 -2.72 11.75
C GLU A 66 -19.65 -2.84 11.22
N CYS A 67 -18.75 -1.98 11.71
CA CYS A 67 -17.32 -2.04 11.36
C CYS A 67 -16.65 -3.29 11.94
N ALA A 68 -17.03 -3.71 13.15
CA ALA A 68 -16.53 -4.93 13.79
C ALA A 68 -16.79 -6.18 12.92
N VAL A 69 -18.00 -6.31 12.36
CA VAL A 69 -18.36 -7.37 11.41
C VAL A 69 -17.47 -7.32 10.15
N ARG A 70 -17.31 -6.13 9.55
CA ARG A 70 -16.47 -5.95 8.36
C ARG A 70 -15.01 -6.33 8.60
N TYR A 71 -14.43 -5.96 9.75
CA TYR A 71 -13.07 -6.36 10.12
C TYR A 71 -12.93 -7.88 10.26
N ARG A 72 -13.87 -8.53 10.97
CA ARG A 72 -13.88 -9.98 11.13
C ARG A 72 -13.95 -10.69 9.78
N ASP A 73 -14.83 -10.23 8.89
CA ASP A 73 -15.03 -10.84 7.57
C ASP A 73 -13.79 -10.66 6.69
N TYR A 74 -13.17 -9.48 6.75
CA TYR A 74 -11.90 -9.20 6.08
C TYR A 74 -10.81 -10.20 6.47
N TYR A 75 -10.56 -10.37 7.77
CA TYR A 75 -9.51 -11.27 8.27
C TYR A 75 -9.86 -12.75 8.13
N THR A 76 -11.14 -13.11 8.20
CA THR A 76 -11.62 -14.46 7.86
C THR A 76 -11.29 -14.79 6.41
N GLN A 77 -11.50 -13.84 5.49
CA GLN A 77 -11.12 -14.01 4.08
C GLN A 77 -9.59 -14.11 3.91
N GLN A 78 -8.81 -13.33 4.66
CA GLN A 78 -7.34 -13.45 4.63
C GLN A 78 -6.87 -14.82 5.13
N GLN A 79 -7.47 -15.35 6.20
CA GLN A 79 -7.14 -16.67 6.75
C GLN A 79 -7.35 -17.79 5.73
N ARG A 80 -8.45 -17.74 4.96
CA ARG A 80 -8.71 -18.74 3.89
C ARG A 80 -7.64 -18.75 2.80
N ARG A 81 -6.98 -17.61 2.57
CA ARG A 81 -5.92 -17.46 1.57
C ARG A 81 -4.53 -17.79 2.13
N ALA A 82 -4.36 -17.75 3.46
CA ALA A 82 -3.10 -18.01 4.13
C ALA A 82 -2.97 -19.51 4.48
N ARG A 83 -2.17 -20.26 3.72
CA ARG A 83 -1.95 -21.70 3.96
C ARG A 83 -0.98 -21.99 5.10
N TRP A 84 -0.06 -21.08 5.36
CA TRP A 84 1.12 -21.28 6.23
C TRP A 84 1.18 -20.29 7.40
N PHE A 85 0.15 -19.45 7.55
CA PHE A 85 0.10 -18.42 8.58
C PHE A 85 -1.30 -18.36 9.20
N ARG A 86 -1.37 -18.25 10.54
CA ARG A 86 -2.63 -18.21 11.28
C ARG A 86 -2.89 -16.81 11.83
N TRP A 87 -4.04 -16.25 11.48
CA TRP A 87 -4.61 -15.05 12.07
C TRP A 87 -5.55 -15.48 13.18
N HIS A 88 -5.23 -15.10 14.41
CA HIS A 88 -6.10 -15.28 15.57
C HIS A 88 -6.85 -13.98 15.78
N VAL A 89 -8.11 -13.93 15.38
CA VAL A 89 -8.90 -12.70 15.25
C VAL A 89 -9.75 -12.49 16.51
N TRP A 90 -9.63 -11.32 17.13
CA TRP A 90 -10.27 -10.96 18.40
C TRP A 90 -10.93 -9.60 18.33
N ARG A 91 -12.09 -9.45 18.97
CA ARG A 91 -12.56 -8.13 19.37
C ARG A 91 -11.69 -7.60 20.50
N ASP A 92 -11.45 -6.30 20.54
CA ASP A 92 -10.67 -5.64 21.58
C ASP A 92 -11.19 -5.89 23.00
N VAL A 93 -12.52 -5.95 23.20
CA VAL A 93 -13.17 -6.27 24.48
C VAL A 93 -13.01 -7.73 24.92
N GLU A 94 -12.73 -8.63 23.97
CA GLU A 94 -12.54 -10.07 24.23
C GLU A 94 -11.05 -10.44 24.36
N PHE A 95 -10.16 -9.54 23.94
CA PHE A 95 -8.73 -9.80 23.94
C PHE A 95 -8.19 -9.78 25.38
N PRO A 96 -7.57 -10.87 25.87
CA PRO A 96 -7.09 -10.90 27.24
C PRO A 96 -6.00 -9.85 27.45
N THR A 97 -6.10 -9.08 28.54
CA THR A 97 -5.19 -7.95 28.81
C THR A 97 -3.72 -8.39 28.87
N ASP A 98 -3.46 -9.60 29.38
CA ASP A 98 -2.12 -10.16 29.49
C ASP A 98 -1.65 -10.84 28.19
N SER A 99 -2.43 -10.92 27.12
CA SER A 99 -2.03 -11.62 25.89
C SER A 99 -1.10 -10.81 24.98
N LEU A 100 -0.98 -9.50 25.20
CA LEU A 100 -0.19 -8.61 24.35
C LEU A 100 1.30 -9.00 24.29
N HIS A 101 1.86 -9.61 25.32
CA HIS A 101 3.28 -9.98 25.35
C HIS A 101 3.55 -11.40 24.81
N LEU A 102 2.52 -12.21 24.58
CA LEU A 102 2.67 -13.65 24.30
C LEU A 102 3.02 -13.94 22.83
N LYS A 103 2.47 -13.15 21.91
CA LYS A 103 2.62 -13.34 20.46
C LYS A 103 2.74 -12.00 19.75
N PRO A 104 3.16 -12.00 18.49
CA PRO A 104 2.97 -10.86 17.60
C PRO A 104 1.50 -10.43 17.58
N VAL A 105 1.28 -9.12 17.50
CA VAL A 105 -0.06 -8.52 17.51
C VAL A 105 -0.19 -7.52 16.37
N SER A 106 -1.35 -7.50 15.73
CA SER A 106 -1.79 -6.46 14.82
C SER A 106 -3.01 -5.78 15.42
N LEU A 107 -2.85 -4.54 15.86
CA LEU A 107 -3.93 -3.69 16.35
C LEU A 107 -4.49 -2.89 15.19
N ILE A 108 -5.81 -2.90 15.05
CA ILE A 108 -6.51 -2.29 13.91
C ILE A 108 -7.70 -1.52 14.43
N GLY A 109 -8.02 -0.42 13.76
CA GLY A 109 -9.20 0.39 14.05
C GLY A 109 -8.84 1.84 14.35
N ALA A 110 -9.84 2.71 14.32
CA ALA A 110 -9.67 4.11 14.66
C ALA A 110 -9.11 4.25 16.08
N ILE A 111 -8.36 5.34 16.31
CA ILE A 111 -7.69 5.58 17.61
C ILE A 111 -8.69 5.59 18.78
N ASN A 112 -9.93 6.03 18.50
CA ASN A 112 -10.99 6.15 19.49
C ASN A 112 -11.87 4.90 19.61
N SER A 113 -11.81 3.97 18.65
CA SER A 113 -12.68 2.78 18.63
C SER A 113 -12.03 1.55 19.27
N ASN A 114 -10.70 1.41 19.15
CA ASN A 114 -9.98 0.27 19.71
C ASN A 114 -9.50 0.54 21.15
N GLN A 115 -10.04 -0.19 22.13
CA GLN A 115 -9.80 0.02 23.57
C GLN A 115 -8.36 -0.29 24.02
N ILE A 116 -7.60 -1.02 23.22
CA ILE A 116 -6.21 -1.37 23.53
C ILE A 116 -5.25 -0.25 23.13
N LEU A 117 -5.50 0.41 21.99
CA LEU A 117 -4.60 1.44 21.44
C LEU A 117 -4.23 2.54 22.45
N PRO A 118 -5.16 3.14 23.21
CA PRO A 118 -4.83 4.18 24.20
C PRO A 118 -3.76 3.77 25.22
N ARG A 119 -3.67 2.48 25.55
CA ARG A 119 -2.69 1.96 26.52
C ARG A 119 -1.28 1.89 25.95
N LEU A 120 -1.15 1.74 24.63
CA LEU A 120 0.14 1.62 23.95
C LEU A 120 0.60 2.93 23.31
N LEU A 121 -0.32 3.86 23.00
CA LEU A 121 0.01 5.14 22.38
C LEU A 121 1.15 5.92 23.05
N PRO A 122 1.28 5.98 24.39
CA PRO A 122 2.41 6.67 25.03
C PRO A 122 3.79 6.15 24.61
N ASP A 123 3.89 4.87 24.23
CA ASP A 123 5.14 4.21 23.84
C ASP A 123 5.34 4.13 22.30
N LEU A 124 4.37 4.63 21.53
CA LEU A 124 4.40 4.62 20.07
C LEU A 124 4.81 5.99 19.51
N PRO A 125 5.39 6.03 18.29
CA PRO A 125 5.73 7.29 17.63
C PRO A 125 4.51 8.05 17.07
N ILE A 126 3.30 7.80 17.57
CA ILE A 126 2.05 8.48 17.20
C ILE A 126 1.48 9.13 18.46
N LYS A 127 1.03 10.38 18.36
CA LYS A 127 0.30 11.04 19.44
C LYS A 127 -1.16 11.23 19.03
N ARG A 128 -2.08 10.91 19.92
CA ARG A 128 -3.50 11.20 19.74
C ARG A 128 -3.76 12.70 19.82
N LEU A 129 -4.54 13.22 18.87
CA LEU A 129 -5.12 14.56 18.93
C LEU A 129 -6.63 14.45 19.21
N HIS A 130 -7.30 15.58 19.45
CA HIS A 130 -8.75 15.58 19.66
C HIS A 130 -9.52 15.09 18.42
N ASN A 131 -9.10 15.54 17.24
CA ASN A 131 -9.74 15.28 15.94
C ASN A 131 -8.79 14.59 14.95
N GLY A 132 -7.78 13.86 15.45
CA GLY A 132 -6.70 13.42 14.59
C GLY A 132 -5.61 12.62 15.29
N PHE A 133 -4.48 12.53 14.60
CA PHE A 133 -3.22 12.10 15.17
C PHE A 133 -2.06 12.95 14.69
N HIS A 134 -1.02 13.03 15.51
CA HIS A 134 0.25 13.64 15.16
C HIS A 134 1.27 12.53 14.92
N PHE A 135 1.93 12.58 13.77
CA PHE A 135 2.97 11.65 13.38
C PHE A 135 4.05 12.38 12.58
N HIS A 136 5.33 12.07 12.83
CA HIS A 136 6.45 12.63 12.09
C HIS A 136 6.42 14.17 11.94
N GLY A 137 6.08 14.88 13.02
CA GLY A 137 6.05 16.35 13.03
C GLY A 137 4.84 16.98 12.34
N GLN A 138 3.87 16.20 11.88
CA GLN A 138 2.67 16.68 11.20
C GLN A 138 1.39 16.18 11.87
N ASP A 139 0.36 17.03 11.84
CA ASP A 139 -0.99 16.70 12.26
C ASP A 139 -1.82 16.19 11.09
N TYR A 140 -2.55 15.10 11.32
CA TYR A 140 -3.42 14.42 10.37
C TYR A 140 -4.84 14.38 10.95
N THR A 141 -5.70 15.25 10.41
CA THR A 141 -7.05 15.53 10.94
C THR A 141 -8.17 15.23 9.94
N GLY A 142 -7.84 14.79 8.73
CA GLY A 142 -8.82 14.31 7.76
C GLY A 142 -9.49 13.04 8.27
N ALA A 143 -10.80 12.89 8.04
CA ALA A 143 -11.56 11.72 8.50
C ALA A 143 -11.01 10.39 7.95
N ASP A 144 -10.32 10.48 6.82
CA ASP A 144 -9.73 9.40 6.04
C ASP A 144 -8.21 9.28 6.21
N ASP A 145 -7.60 10.13 7.05
CA ASP A 145 -6.21 10.00 7.41
C ASP A 145 -5.99 8.75 8.28
N MET A 146 -4.95 7.99 7.96
CA MET A 146 -4.54 6.81 8.69
C MET A 146 -3.04 6.63 8.72
N VAL A 147 -2.56 5.84 9.67
CA VAL A 147 -1.15 5.50 9.84
C VAL A 147 -1.00 4.02 10.12
N TYR A 148 0.00 3.43 9.48
CA TYR A 148 0.49 2.10 9.77
C TYR A 148 1.87 2.16 10.39
N LEU A 149 2.10 1.32 11.40
CA LEU A 149 3.41 1.08 12.00
C LEU A 149 3.67 -0.42 12.11
N SER A 150 4.92 -0.81 11.88
CA SER A 150 5.53 -2.10 12.19
C SER A 150 6.70 -1.84 13.15
N PHE A 151 6.50 -2.16 14.42
CA PHE A 151 7.33 -1.70 15.54
C PHE A 151 7.56 -2.83 16.56
N PRO A 152 8.63 -2.80 17.39
CA PRO A 152 8.73 -3.68 18.55
C PRO A 152 7.54 -3.46 19.48
N ASN A 153 6.93 -4.54 19.96
CA ASN A 153 5.86 -4.42 20.94
C ASN A 153 6.41 -3.82 22.25
N PRO A 154 5.87 -2.69 22.76
CA PRO A 154 6.35 -2.08 24.00
C PRO A 154 6.32 -3.01 25.21
N GLN A 155 5.38 -3.97 25.23
CA GLN A 155 5.23 -4.94 26.31
C GLN A 155 6.06 -6.23 26.10
N ASN A 156 6.55 -6.46 24.88
CA ASN A 156 7.53 -7.49 24.59
C ASN A 156 8.35 -7.11 23.34
N PRO A 157 9.48 -6.41 23.50
CA PRO A 157 10.24 -5.88 22.36
C PRO A 157 10.69 -6.93 21.35
N THR A 158 10.77 -8.20 21.73
CA THR A 158 11.16 -9.30 20.83
C THR A 158 10.04 -9.72 19.87
N GLN A 159 8.82 -9.21 20.05
CA GLN A 159 7.66 -9.50 19.23
C GLN A 159 7.29 -8.32 18.34
N LEU A 160 6.85 -8.63 17.12
CA LEU A 160 6.31 -7.63 16.20
C LEU A 160 4.95 -7.11 16.67
N LEU A 161 4.82 -5.79 16.72
CA LEU A 161 3.56 -5.07 16.83
C LEU A 161 3.29 -4.34 15.51
N ASN A 162 2.19 -4.70 14.86
CA ASN A 162 1.64 -3.92 13.76
C ASN A 162 0.49 -3.06 14.30
N VAL A 163 0.45 -1.79 13.93
CA VAL A 163 -0.65 -0.87 14.28
C VAL A 163 -1.15 -0.27 12.98
N LEU A 164 -2.41 -0.52 12.61
CA LEU A 164 -3.10 0.19 11.53
C LEU A 164 -4.25 0.99 12.16
N THR A 165 -4.05 2.28 12.32
CA THR A 165 -5.01 3.17 12.98
C THR A 165 -5.23 4.45 12.21
N GLY A 166 -6.19 5.26 12.61
CA GLY A 166 -6.59 6.47 11.91
C GLY A 166 -7.77 7.16 12.57
N ASN A 167 -8.38 8.06 11.82
CA ASN A 167 -9.46 8.92 12.32
C ASN A 167 -10.86 8.30 12.19
N SER A 168 -11.04 7.33 11.29
CA SER A 168 -12.29 6.57 11.13
C SER A 168 -12.04 5.09 10.81
N ASP A 169 -12.96 4.23 11.24
CA ASP A 169 -12.90 2.79 10.95
C ASP A 169 -13.24 2.53 9.47
N GLU A 170 -14.14 3.32 8.90
CA GLU A 170 -14.54 3.28 7.50
C GLU A 170 -13.34 3.48 6.58
N ALA A 171 -12.53 4.50 6.82
CA ALA A 171 -11.34 4.75 6.00
C ALA A 171 -10.35 3.59 6.07
N ILE A 172 -10.12 3.04 7.27
CA ILE A 172 -9.24 1.88 7.48
C ILE A 172 -9.77 0.67 6.71
N LEU A 173 -11.07 0.38 6.80
CA LEU A 173 -11.70 -0.72 6.08
C LEU A 173 -11.60 -0.53 4.56
N ASP A 174 -11.88 0.66 4.07
CA ASP A 174 -11.81 0.98 2.65
C ASP A 174 -10.38 0.83 2.13
N PHE A 175 -9.37 1.28 2.90
CA PHE A 175 -7.98 1.02 2.58
C PHE A 175 -7.64 -0.47 2.61
N LEU A 176 -8.15 -1.24 3.58
CA LEU A 176 -7.93 -2.68 3.63
C LEU A 176 -8.51 -3.42 2.42
N HIS A 177 -9.63 -2.96 1.87
CA HIS A 177 -10.28 -3.57 0.71
C HIS A 177 -9.66 -3.12 -0.62
N ASN A 178 -9.31 -1.83 -0.74
CA ASN A 178 -8.95 -1.22 -2.01
C ASN A 178 -7.44 -1.09 -2.21
N SER A 179 -6.63 -1.12 -1.14
CA SER A 179 -5.18 -0.98 -1.26
C SER A 179 -4.56 -2.23 -1.90
N PRO A 180 -3.66 -2.07 -2.90
CA PRO A 180 -2.82 -3.15 -3.36
C PRO A 180 -2.12 -3.82 -2.17
N ARG A 181 -2.14 -5.16 -2.11
CA ARG A 181 -1.50 -5.92 -1.03
C ARG A 181 -0.02 -5.56 -0.83
N ARG A 182 0.66 -5.11 -1.90
CA ARG A 182 2.06 -4.69 -1.88
C ARG A 182 2.29 -3.42 -1.05
N LEU A 183 1.29 -2.53 -0.95
CA LEU A 183 1.45 -1.27 -0.17
C LEU A 183 1.67 -1.53 1.33
N ARG A 184 1.19 -2.66 1.85
CA ARG A 184 1.34 -3.04 3.26
C ARG A 184 2.74 -3.49 3.65
N GLN A 185 3.64 -3.58 2.68
CA GLN A 185 5.05 -3.94 2.89
C GLN A 185 5.99 -2.78 2.54
N ILE A 186 5.43 -1.58 2.32
CA ILE A 186 6.23 -0.39 2.04
C ILE A 186 6.69 0.18 3.37
N GLY A 187 7.94 -0.10 3.72
CA GLY A 187 8.54 0.47 4.91
C GLY A 187 8.14 -0.21 6.21
N ASP A 188 8.63 0.38 7.30
CA ASP A 188 8.18 0.07 8.65
C ASP A 188 6.99 0.93 9.07
N TYR A 189 6.75 2.05 8.40
CA TYR A 189 5.57 2.87 8.64
C TYR A 189 5.14 3.57 7.35
N TYR A 190 3.86 3.90 7.30
CA TYR A 190 3.31 4.79 6.29
C TYR A 190 2.10 5.56 6.80
N VAL A 191 1.86 6.71 6.21
CA VAL A 191 0.64 7.50 6.39
C VAL A 191 -0.12 7.51 5.07
N ALA A 192 -1.43 7.29 5.15
CA ALA A 192 -2.33 7.41 4.03
C ALA A 192 -3.37 8.51 4.26
N GLN A 193 -3.68 9.25 3.20
CA GLN A 193 -4.75 10.26 3.13
C GLN A 193 -5.56 9.94 1.87
N GLN A 194 -6.89 9.98 1.92
CA GLN A 194 -7.75 9.68 0.77
C GLN A 194 -7.45 8.32 0.13
N GLY A 195 -7.13 7.32 0.99
CA GLY A 195 -6.76 5.97 0.56
C GLY A 195 -5.45 5.88 -0.23
N ARG A 196 -4.60 6.93 -0.20
CA ARG A 196 -3.29 6.97 -0.86
C ARG A 196 -2.18 7.12 0.17
N VAL A 197 -1.12 6.35 0.02
CA VAL A 197 0.09 6.56 0.81
C VAL A 197 0.70 7.90 0.41
N VAL A 198 0.85 8.80 1.37
CA VAL A 198 1.45 10.13 1.19
C VAL A 198 2.84 10.24 1.80
N LEU A 199 3.15 9.34 2.74
CA LEU A 199 4.42 9.29 3.44
C LEU A 199 4.71 7.85 3.82
N PHE A 200 5.95 7.40 3.65
CA PHE A 200 6.40 6.13 4.21
C PHE A 200 7.86 6.21 4.61
N GLY A 201 8.32 5.26 5.41
CA GLY A 201 9.74 5.20 5.73
C GLY A 201 10.12 3.99 6.55
N PHE A 202 11.38 3.99 6.97
CA PHE A 202 11.98 2.92 7.75
C PHE A 202 12.49 3.50 9.06
N PHE A 203 12.27 2.76 10.16
CA PHE A 203 12.93 3.08 11.41
C PHE A 203 14.41 2.73 11.33
N GLN A 204 15.23 3.38 12.14
CA GLN A 204 16.58 2.91 12.40
C GLN A 204 16.51 1.52 13.05
N ASP A 205 17.23 0.52 12.55
CA ASP A 205 17.12 -0.87 13.03
C ASP A 205 18.39 -1.39 13.74
N ALA A 206 19.35 -0.49 13.99
CA ALA A 206 20.62 -0.82 14.64
C ALA A 206 21.08 0.25 15.64
N GLY A 207 21.85 -0.20 16.65
CA GLY A 207 22.50 0.64 17.65
C GLY A 207 21.56 1.16 18.75
N LYS A 208 22.07 2.10 19.56
CA LYS A 208 21.34 2.69 20.71
C LYS A 208 20.09 3.47 20.30
N ALA A 209 20.04 3.93 19.05
CA ALA A 209 18.91 4.65 18.46
C ALA A 209 17.96 3.74 17.68
N ALA A 210 18.09 2.41 17.79
CA ALA A 210 17.16 1.49 17.14
C ALA A 210 15.70 1.81 17.53
N TRP A 211 14.86 1.74 16.50
CA TRP A 211 13.45 2.04 16.45
C TRP A 211 13.09 3.52 16.65
N LYS A 212 13.99 4.43 16.24
CA LYS A 212 13.68 5.87 16.11
C LYS A 212 13.37 6.26 14.67
N LEU A 213 12.55 7.30 14.53
CA LEU A 213 12.28 7.95 13.25
C LEU A 213 13.57 8.61 12.73
N GLU A 214 13.81 8.47 11.43
CA GLU A 214 14.95 9.05 10.75
C GLU A 214 14.47 9.76 9.48
N ALA A 215 14.56 11.09 9.46
CA ALA A 215 14.06 11.90 8.35
C ALA A 215 14.70 11.50 7.00
N ALA A 216 15.98 11.10 7.02
CA ALA A 216 16.69 10.63 5.83
C ALA A 216 16.16 9.31 5.25
N LYS A 217 15.38 8.54 6.04
CA LYS A 217 14.71 7.29 5.61
C LYS A 217 13.20 7.46 5.46
N THR A 218 12.74 8.72 5.42
CA THR A 218 11.35 9.08 5.23
C THR A 218 11.18 9.63 3.83
N TYR A 219 10.18 9.14 3.12
CA TYR A 219 9.82 9.56 1.78
C TYR A 219 8.45 10.24 1.85
N ASP A 220 8.42 11.55 1.64
CA ASP A 220 7.20 12.33 1.51
C ASP A 220 6.80 12.42 0.03
N LEU A 221 5.73 11.72 -0.33
CA LEU A 221 5.25 11.56 -1.69
C LEU A 221 4.36 12.72 -2.15
N ARG A 222 4.06 13.66 -1.25
CA ARG A 222 3.38 14.92 -1.58
C ARG A 222 4.38 15.89 -2.16
N ALA A 223 5.56 15.97 -1.56
CA ALA A 223 6.66 16.82 -2.02
C ALA A 223 7.18 16.43 -3.41
N THR A 224 6.94 15.18 -3.85
CA THR A 224 7.35 14.72 -5.19
C THR A 224 6.39 15.15 -6.30
N VAL A 225 5.20 15.66 -6.00
CA VAL A 225 4.23 16.12 -7.02
C VAL A 225 4.46 17.58 -7.38
N LYS A 226 4.82 17.84 -8.63
CA LYS A 226 4.98 19.19 -9.15
C LYS A 226 4.00 19.44 -10.30
N PRO A 227 2.99 20.31 -10.14
CA PRO A 227 2.19 20.72 -11.28
C PRO A 227 3.08 21.49 -12.27
N VAL A 228 3.03 21.11 -13.54
CA VAL A 228 3.87 21.71 -14.59
C VAL A 228 3.07 22.41 -15.67
N LYS A 229 1.83 21.96 -15.94
CA LYS A 229 0.95 22.58 -16.92
C LYS A 229 -0.49 22.22 -16.64
N THR A 230 -1.40 23.17 -16.87
CA THR A 230 -2.84 22.91 -16.89
C THR A 230 -3.39 23.46 -18.20
N THR A 231 -4.29 22.72 -18.81
CA THR A 231 -5.05 23.10 -20.00
C THR A 231 -6.54 23.03 -19.69
N GLU A 232 -7.41 23.12 -20.70
CA GLU A 232 -8.85 23.02 -20.50
C GLU A 232 -9.22 21.64 -19.94
N HIS A 233 -8.68 20.58 -20.53
CA HIS A 233 -9.08 19.20 -20.24
C HIS A 233 -8.03 18.37 -19.47
N PHE A 234 -6.80 18.88 -19.33
CA PHE A 234 -5.70 18.13 -18.71
C PHE A 234 -5.00 18.92 -17.60
N ALA A 235 -4.51 18.20 -16.59
CA ALA A 235 -3.59 18.72 -15.57
C ALA A 235 -2.34 17.84 -15.53
N PHE A 236 -1.21 18.37 -15.99
CA PHE A 236 0.07 17.65 -16.02
C PHE A 236 0.82 17.88 -14.72
N VAL A 237 1.20 16.78 -14.08
CA VAL A 237 2.01 16.76 -12.87
C VAL A 237 3.21 15.84 -13.07
N VAL A 238 4.37 16.27 -12.58
CA VAL A 238 5.60 15.49 -12.64
C VAL A 238 5.89 14.90 -11.27
N ARG A 239 6.41 13.67 -11.28
CA ARG A 239 6.96 12.96 -10.13
C ARG A 239 8.41 12.59 -10.46
N GLY A 240 9.35 13.29 -9.81
CA GLY A 240 10.78 13.17 -10.03
C GLY A 240 11.41 14.35 -10.78
N LYS A 241 12.26 14.06 -11.77
CA LYS A 241 12.99 15.01 -12.61
C LYS A 241 12.04 15.83 -13.48
N ASN A 242 12.15 17.15 -13.41
CA ASN A 242 11.36 18.06 -14.24
C ASN A 242 11.77 17.96 -15.72
N PRO A 243 10.84 17.64 -16.64
CA PRO A 243 11.09 17.74 -18.07
C PRO A 243 11.25 19.21 -18.49
N PRO A 244 11.92 19.50 -19.62
CA PRO A 244 12.00 20.86 -20.15
C PRO A 244 10.59 21.43 -20.41
N ALA A 245 10.36 22.69 -20.03
CA ALA A 245 9.04 23.33 -20.18
C ALA A 245 8.51 23.28 -21.63
N ALA A 246 9.39 23.48 -22.62
CA ALA A 246 9.03 23.40 -24.03
C ALA A 246 8.53 22.01 -24.47
N GLU A 247 9.00 20.92 -23.82
CA GLU A 247 8.49 19.58 -24.10
C GLU A 247 7.09 19.39 -23.50
N ILE A 248 6.86 19.88 -22.28
CA ILE A 248 5.55 19.84 -21.63
C ILE A 248 4.52 20.65 -22.43
N GLU A 249 4.88 21.82 -22.95
CA GLU A 249 4.00 22.63 -23.81
C GLU A 249 3.61 21.88 -25.08
N LYS A 250 4.59 21.27 -25.78
CA LYS A 250 4.32 20.46 -26.97
C LYS A 250 3.44 19.26 -26.67
N LEU A 251 3.68 18.60 -25.53
CA LEU A 251 2.87 17.46 -25.09
C LEU A 251 1.43 17.88 -24.83
N ALA A 252 1.22 18.95 -24.06
CA ALA A 252 -0.09 19.44 -23.68
C ALA A 252 -0.90 19.86 -24.91
N ALA A 253 -0.29 20.62 -25.83
CA ALA A 253 -0.93 21.01 -27.09
C ALA A 253 -1.36 19.78 -27.92
N ARG A 254 -0.48 18.78 -28.04
CA ARG A 254 -0.79 17.52 -28.74
C ARG A 254 -1.94 16.76 -28.10
N TYR A 255 -2.09 16.80 -26.77
CA TYR A 255 -3.17 16.08 -26.08
C TYR A 255 -4.51 16.74 -26.28
N GLU A 256 -4.56 18.08 -26.26
CA GLU A 256 -5.76 18.84 -26.62
C GLU A 256 -6.15 18.60 -28.08
N GLU A 257 -5.18 18.57 -29.00
CA GLU A 257 -5.44 18.24 -30.41
C GLU A 257 -5.99 16.82 -30.57
N ASN A 258 -5.39 15.83 -29.90
CA ASN A 258 -5.86 14.45 -29.94
C ASN A 258 -7.28 14.30 -29.37
N LEU A 259 -7.58 15.02 -28.28
CA LEU A 259 -8.93 15.03 -27.69
C LEU A 259 -9.95 15.69 -28.63
N ALA A 260 -9.62 16.83 -29.23
CA ALA A 260 -10.47 17.48 -30.21
C ALA A 260 -10.77 16.56 -31.41
N ASN A 261 -9.75 15.83 -31.90
CA ASN A 261 -9.91 14.84 -32.95
C ASN A 261 -10.80 13.66 -32.53
N LEU A 262 -10.65 13.15 -31.31
CA LEU A 262 -11.50 12.10 -30.75
C LEU A 262 -12.96 12.56 -30.69
N VAL A 263 -13.22 13.74 -30.12
CA VAL A 263 -14.58 14.30 -29.96
C VAL A 263 -15.25 14.52 -31.31
N LYS A 264 -14.50 15.07 -32.28
CA LYS A 264 -14.97 15.23 -33.66
C LYS A 264 -15.36 13.91 -34.31
N ARG A 265 -14.55 12.85 -34.13
CA ARG A 265 -14.82 11.51 -34.69
C ARG A 265 -16.03 10.84 -34.05
N LEU A 266 -16.24 11.04 -32.75
CA LEU A 266 -17.40 10.49 -32.04
C LEU A 266 -18.68 11.30 -32.23
N ALA A 267 -18.60 12.49 -32.86
CA ALA A 267 -19.70 13.43 -33.00
C ALA A 267 -20.39 13.74 -31.65
N VAL A 268 -19.57 13.87 -30.60
CA VAL A 268 -20.05 14.19 -29.24
C VAL A 268 -20.24 15.70 -29.11
N ALA A 269 -21.35 16.10 -28.49
CA ALA A 269 -21.65 17.50 -28.23
C ALA A 269 -20.64 18.11 -27.23
N ASN A 270 -20.17 19.33 -27.48
CA ASN A 270 -19.13 19.97 -26.67
C ASN A 270 -19.55 20.14 -25.19
N GLU A 271 -20.84 20.28 -24.91
CA GLU A 271 -21.37 20.39 -23.55
C GLU A 271 -21.10 19.13 -22.72
N LYS A 272 -21.12 17.95 -23.35
CA LYS A 272 -20.78 16.69 -22.67
C LYS A 272 -19.30 16.64 -22.30
N LEU A 273 -18.43 17.15 -23.17
CA LEU A 273 -16.99 17.22 -22.90
C LEU A 273 -16.69 18.23 -21.80
N ALA A 274 -17.28 19.41 -21.86
CA ALA A 274 -17.10 20.48 -20.87
C ALA A 274 -17.59 20.08 -19.46
N ALA A 275 -18.54 19.15 -19.37
CA ALA A 275 -19.01 18.59 -18.11
C ALA A 275 -18.06 17.56 -17.48
N LEU A 276 -17.05 17.07 -18.21
CA LEU A 276 -16.10 16.11 -17.67
C LEU A 276 -15.07 16.80 -16.76
N PRO A 277 -14.62 16.14 -15.68
CA PRO A 277 -13.49 16.64 -14.92
C PRO A 277 -12.23 16.62 -15.77
N ARG A 278 -11.24 17.46 -15.42
CA ARG A 278 -9.92 17.37 -16.02
C ARG A 278 -9.28 16.03 -15.71
N LEU A 279 -8.57 15.48 -16.69
CA LEU A 279 -7.74 14.29 -16.51
C LEU A 279 -6.36 14.68 -16.01
N THR A 280 -5.96 14.17 -14.84
CA THR A 280 -4.63 14.43 -14.29
C THR A 280 -3.62 13.44 -14.89
N VAL A 281 -2.60 13.95 -15.58
CA VAL A 281 -1.55 13.15 -16.20
C VAL A 281 -0.30 13.20 -15.32
N HIS A 282 0.03 12.07 -14.68
CA HIS A 282 1.24 11.89 -13.89
C HIS A 282 2.40 11.40 -14.77
N LEU A 283 3.44 12.22 -14.87
CA LEU A 283 4.70 11.89 -15.54
C LEU A 283 5.72 11.43 -14.49
N TRP A 284 6.10 10.16 -14.54
CA TRP A 284 7.02 9.51 -13.62
C TRP A 284 8.38 9.34 -14.27
N ASP A 285 9.47 9.72 -13.61
CA ASP A 285 10.82 9.46 -14.12
C ASP A 285 11.37 8.07 -13.71
N ASN A 286 10.69 7.37 -12.81
CA ASN A 286 11.09 6.07 -12.29
C ASN A 286 9.93 5.04 -12.28
N ALA A 287 10.15 3.88 -12.90
CA ALA A 287 9.21 2.77 -12.96
C ALA A 287 8.97 2.13 -11.58
N GLU A 288 9.99 2.10 -10.73
CA GLU A 288 9.91 1.56 -9.37
C GLU A 288 9.00 2.42 -8.51
N GLU A 289 9.16 3.75 -8.53
CA GLU A 289 8.30 4.66 -7.79
C GLU A 289 6.86 4.61 -8.31
N LYS A 290 6.67 4.60 -9.64
CA LYS A 290 5.34 4.40 -10.25
C LYS A 290 4.72 3.09 -9.78
N GLY A 291 5.44 1.98 -9.89
CA GLY A 291 4.98 0.66 -9.49
C GLY A 291 4.68 0.55 -8.01
N LEU A 292 5.47 1.22 -7.18
CA LEU A 292 5.29 1.31 -5.74
C LEU A 292 4.00 2.04 -5.39
N LEU A 293 3.73 3.20 -6.01
CA LEU A 293 2.60 4.06 -5.63
C LEU A 293 1.28 3.70 -6.32
N THR A 294 1.35 3.22 -7.56
CA THR A 294 0.16 2.86 -8.35
C THR A 294 -0.16 1.37 -8.28
N GLY A 295 0.79 0.54 -7.83
CA GLY A 295 0.69 -0.92 -7.92
C GLY A 295 0.82 -1.46 -9.35
N ASN A 296 1.09 -0.59 -10.32
CA ASN A 296 1.17 -0.93 -11.74
C ASN A 296 2.51 -0.43 -12.33
N THR A 297 3.28 -1.33 -12.94
CA THR A 297 4.59 -1.06 -13.55
C THR A 297 4.53 -0.89 -15.07
N ASP A 298 3.35 -0.93 -15.68
CA ASP A 298 3.20 -0.75 -17.12
C ASP A 298 3.73 0.63 -17.51
N LEU A 299 4.18 0.80 -18.75
CA LEU A 299 4.67 2.10 -19.21
C LEU A 299 3.60 3.18 -19.04
N ARG A 300 2.33 2.81 -19.20
CA ARG A 300 1.19 3.70 -19.10
C ARG A 300 -0.05 2.97 -18.62
N HIS A 301 -0.84 3.60 -17.75
CA HIS A 301 -2.19 3.12 -17.41
C HIS A 301 -3.10 4.28 -16.98
N VAL A 302 -4.40 3.99 -16.91
CA VAL A 302 -5.44 4.90 -16.41
C VAL A 302 -5.99 4.37 -15.09
N ASP A 303 -6.17 5.25 -14.11
CA ASP A 303 -6.95 5.03 -12.90
C ASP A 303 -8.31 5.74 -13.07
N GLN A 304 -9.30 5.00 -13.54
CA GLN A 304 -10.64 5.50 -13.88
C GLN A 304 -11.37 6.12 -12.68
N ALA A 305 -11.15 5.56 -11.48
CA ALA A 305 -11.80 6.00 -10.26
C ALA A 305 -11.31 7.38 -9.83
N ARG A 306 -10.06 7.72 -10.16
CA ARG A 306 -9.40 8.97 -9.76
C ARG A 306 -9.25 9.98 -10.87
N ASN A 307 -9.65 9.65 -12.09
CA ASN A 307 -9.45 10.50 -13.27
C ASN A 307 -7.98 10.86 -13.44
N GLU A 308 -7.12 9.84 -13.34
CA GLU A 308 -5.68 9.96 -13.46
C GLU A 308 -5.16 9.04 -14.57
N THR A 309 -4.14 9.51 -15.29
CA THR A 309 -3.27 8.64 -16.09
C THR A 309 -1.86 8.69 -15.54
N HIS A 310 -1.17 7.56 -15.56
CA HIS A 310 0.18 7.43 -15.03
C HIS A 310 1.09 6.90 -16.11
N TRP A 311 2.16 7.64 -16.35
CA TRP A 311 3.07 7.38 -17.46
C TRP A 311 4.52 7.47 -17.02
N LEU A 312 5.29 6.42 -17.30
CA LEU A 312 6.74 6.44 -17.22
C LEU A 312 7.32 7.33 -18.35
N TRP A 313 7.75 8.54 -17.97
CA TRP A 313 8.36 9.56 -18.81
C TRP A 313 9.85 9.64 -18.51
N THR A 314 10.68 8.94 -19.29
CA THR A 314 12.15 8.98 -19.19
C THR A 314 12.75 9.53 -20.47
N ASP A 315 14.07 9.72 -20.51
CA ASP A 315 14.75 10.19 -21.71
C ASP A 315 14.53 9.25 -22.91
N ASP A 316 14.42 7.94 -22.67
CA ASP A 316 14.18 6.91 -23.70
C ASP A 316 12.70 6.58 -23.92
N LEU A 317 11.84 6.81 -22.91
CA LEU A 317 10.44 6.45 -22.93
C LEU A 317 9.58 7.72 -22.86
N ARG A 318 9.50 8.41 -24.00
CA ARG A 318 8.72 9.64 -24.19
C ARG A 318 7.45 9.46 -25.02
N GLY A 319 7.01 8.22 -25.19
CA GLY A 319 5.66 7.78 -25.63
C GLY A 319 4.78 8.80 -26.36
N GLY A 320 4.55 8.60 -27.65
CA GLY A 320 3.66 9.47 -28.44
C GLY A 320 2.18 9.08 -28.38
N ASP A 321 1.83 7.94 -27.79
CA ASP A 321 0.45 7.46 -27.84
C ASP A 321 -0.49 8.30 -26.95
N PHE A 322 -1.78 8.25 -27.25
CA PHE A 322 -2.86 8.90 -26.49
C PHE A 322 -3.84 7.82 -25.99
N LEU A 323 -3.36 6.58 -25.86
CA LEU A 323 -4.23 5.41 -25.78
C LEU A 323 -4.96 5.35 -24.43
N ALA A 324 -4.25 5.59 -23.32
CA ALA A 324 -4.86 5.53 -21.98
C ALA A 324 -5.87 6.66 -21.75
N GLU A 325 -5.57 7.86 -22.26
CA GLU A 325 -6.47 9.01 -22.20
C GLU A 325 -7.67 8.78 -23.09
N ALA A 326 -7.49 8.26 -24.31
CA ALA A 326 -8.59 7.90 -25.19
C ALA A 326 -9.54 6.92 -24.51
N LYS A 327 -9.02 5.87 -23.83
CA LYS A 327 -9.85 4.95 -23.04
C LYS A 327 -10.63 5.67 -21.94
N TRP A 328 -9.97 6.56 -21.21
CA TRP A 328 -10.61 7.36 -20.17
C TRP A 328 -11.78 8.18 -20.74
N TYR A 329 -11.54 8.98 -21.78
CA TYR A 329 -12.57 9.80 -22.40
C TYR A 329 -13.69 8.97 -23.03
N LEU A 330 -13.36 7.86 -23.70
CA LEU A 330 -14.37 6.96 -24.27
C LEU A 330 -15.29 6.38 -23.18
N ALA A 331 -14.73 5.95 -22.05
CA ALA A 331 -15.50 5.45 -20.92
C ALA A 331 -16.42 6.54 -20.33
N LYS A 332 -15.93 7.78 -20.18
CA LYS A 332 -16.74 8.89 -19.64
C LYS A 332 -17.82 9.38 -20.61
N LEU A 333 -17.52 9.42 -21.92
CA LEU A 333 -18.44 9.95 -22.93
C LEU A 333 -19.49 8.94 -23.39
N LEU A 334 -19.13 7.65 -23.48
CA LEU A 334 -20.00 6.58 -23.99
C LEU A 334 -20.54 5.67 -22.89
N GLY A 335 -20.10 5.86 -21.64
CA GLY A 335 -20.37 4.97 -20.52
C GLY A 335 -19.40 3.79 -20.47
N GLU A 336 -19.38 3.11 -19.31
CA GLU A 336 -18.58 1.89 -19.12
C GLU A 336 -19.08 0.79 -20.05
N LYS A 337 -18.19 0.29 -20.93
CA LYS A 337 -18.55 -0.76 -21.88
C LYS A 337 -18.30 -2.13 -21.28
N LYS A 338 -19.21 -3.07 -21.56
CA LYS A 338 -19.08 -4.47 -21.12
C LYS A 338 -18.04 -5.28 -21.91
N ASN A 339 -17.52 -4.76 -23.02
CA ASN A 339 -16.61 -5.50 -23.91
C ASN A 339 -15.26 -4.77 -24.05
N TRP A 340 -14.22 -5.38 -23.49
CA TRP A 340 -12.84 -4.88 -23.52
C TRP A 340 -12.31 -4.65 -24.94
N ALA A 341 -12.65 -5.51 -25.90
CA ALA A 341 -12.14 -5.43 -27.27
C ALA A 341 -12.69 -4.21 -28.01
N LEU A 342 -13.92 -3.80 -27.69
CA LEU A 342 -14.49 -2.56 -28.24
C LEU A 342 -13.85 -1.32 -27.62
N GLU A 343 -13.56 -1.35 -26.32
CA GLU A 343 -12.88 -0.24 -25.65
C GLU A 343 -11.46 -0.05 -26.19
N GLU A 344 -10.67 -1.13 -26.24
CA GLU A 344 -9.33 -1.12 -26.83
C GLU A 344 -9.35 -0.74 -28.30
N GLY A 345 -10.18 -1.41 -29.11
CA GLY A 345 -10.24 -1.17 -30.55
C GLY A 345 -10.65 0.27 -30.90
N LEU A 346 -11.60 0.85 -30.16
CA LEU A 346 -11.97 2.25 -30.33
C LEU A 346 -10.84 3.18 -29.90
N ALA A 347 -10.23 2.95 -28.74
CA ALA A 347 -9.14 3.80 -28.26
C ALA A 347 -7.95 3.77 -29.24
N VAL A 348 -7.59 2.59 -29.74
CA VAL A 348 -6.57 2.40 -30.78
C VAL A 348 -6.94 3.13 -32.06
N ALA A 349 -8.18 3.02 -32.54
CA ALA A 349 -8.62 3.74 -33.72
C ALA A 349 -8.59 5.27 -33.55
N MET A 350 -8.64 5.78 -32.32
CA MET A 350 -8.52 7.21 -32.01
C MET A 350 -7.08 7.70 -31.84
N THR A 351 -6.13 6.80 -31.59
CA THR A 351 -4.70 7.17 -31.57
C THR A 351 -4.14 7.28 -32.98
N ALA A 352 -3.16 8.18 -33.19
CA ALA A 352 -2.43 8.32 -34.47
C ALA A 352 -1.87 6.95 -34.93
N PRO A 353 -1.63 6.74 -36.25
CA PRO A 353 -1.16 5.45 -36.75
C PRO A 353 0.08 5.00 -35.96
N TRP A 354 0.02 3.77 -35.44
CA TRP A 354 1.09 3.12 -34.70
C TRP A 354 2.41 3.32 -35.44
N ARG A 355 3.40 3.90 -34.77
CA ARG A 355 4.77 3.99 -35.27
C ARG A 355 5.56 2.77 -34.85
#